data_AF-A0A3S3CEI8-F1
#
_entry.id   AF-A0A3S3CEI8-F1
#
_cell.length_a   1.000
_cell.length_b   1.000
_cell.length_c   1.000
_cell.angle_alpha   90.00
_cell.angle_beta   90.00
_cell.angle_gamma   90.00
#
_symmetry.space_group_name_H-M   'P 1'
#
loop_
_entity.id
_entity.type
_entity.pdbx_description
1 polymer ?
#
loop_
_entity_poly.entity_id
_entity_poly.type
_entity_poly.pdbx_seq_one_letter_code
_entity_poly.pdbx_strand_id
1 'polypeptide(L)'
;MRLAIIVLAISGMITSAAVAQGDGPVIVPDRIQQLATEFPVAERLHIKWANASVEDIGRYVGLLSAVNEVANSIAIKNDRKTASDDDYRAAFSVFCFWPVNKPPLAEPYWNDASAAFGNEKVRAALGSSVGPLAVALPSMIKDGTASDEVLKKWPQNQAEYMKYVIDLESLKNAK
;
A
#
# COMPACT_ATOMS: atom_id res chain seq x y z
N MET A 1 19.49 -53.08 26.89
CA MET A 1 19.06 -51.78 27.46
C MET A 1 19.55 -50.67 26.54
N ARG A 2 18.59 -49.94 25.96
CA ARG A 2 18.60 -48.56 25.43
C ARG A 2 19.80 -48.12 24.56
N LEU A 3 19.58 -48.16 23.23
CA LEU A 3 20.22 -47.25 22.27
C LEU A 3 19.78 -45.80 22.58
N ALA A 4 20.72 -44.87 22.56
CA ALA A 4 20.45 -43.45 22.41
C ALA A 4 21.48 -42.88 21.42
N ILE A 5 21.10 -42.78 20.14
CA ILE A 5 21.86 -42.04 19.14
C ILE A 5 21.30 -40.63 19.16
N ILE A 6 22.08 -39.70 19.72
CA ILE A 6 21.76 -38.26 19.70
C ILE A 6 22.07 -37.75 18.30
N VAL A 7 21.03 -37.54 17.49
CA VAL A 7 21.13 -36.84 16.21
C VAL A 7 21.17 -35.34 16.52
N LEU A 8 22.38 -34.76 16.54
CA LEU A 8 22.58 -33.32 16.56
C LEU A 8 22.34 -32.78 15.15
N ALA A 9 21.13 -32.32 14.91
CA ALA A 9 20.76 -31.56 13.72
C ALA A 9 21.46 -30.19 13.75
N ILE A 10 22.57 -30.06 13.03
CA ILE A 10 23.18 -28.76 12.73
C ILE A 10 22.34 -28.11 11.63
N SER A 11 21.20 -27.55 12.02
CA SER A 11 20.41 -26.63 11.19
C SER A 11 20.87 -25.22 11.52
N GLY A 12 22.06 -24.86 11.05
CA GLY A 12 22.74 -23.62 11.38
C GLY A 12 22.75 -22.63 10.22
N MET A 13 21.70 -21.82 10.15
CA MET A 13 21.74 -20.43 9.66
C MET A 13 22.25 -20.21 8.23
N ILE A 14 21.38 -20.45 7.24
CA ILE A 14 21.39 -19.60 6.05
C ILE A 14 20.73 -18.29 6.49
N THR A 15 21.51 -17.37 7.07
CA THR A 15 21.11 -15.97 7.15
C THR A 15 21.13 -15.43 5.74
N SER A 16 20.03 -15.65 5.00
CA SER A 16 19.72 -14.86 3.83
C SER A 16 19.36 -13.46 4.32
N ALA A 17 20.38 -12.67 4.67
CA ALA A 17 20.32 -11.24 4.50
C ALA A 17 20.35 -11.02 2.98
N ALA A 18 19.21 -11.28 2.33
CA ALA A 18 18.93 -10.70 1.04
C ALA A 18 18.85 -9.20 1.29
N VAL A 19 19.98 -8.52 1.14
CA VAL A 19 19.99 -7.09 0.85
C VAL A 19 19.31 -6.98 -0.52
N ALA A 20 17.98 -6.82 -0.48
CA ALA A 20 17.18 -6.63 -1.66
C ALA A 20 17.64 -5.30 -2.29
N GLN A 21 18.45 -5.45 -3.33
CA GLN A 21 18.47 -4.64 -4.54
C GLN A 21 17.52 -3.43 -4.44
N GLY A 22 18.05 -2.28 -4.01
CA GLY A 22 17.24 -1.08 -3.76
C GLY A 22 16.33 -0.74 -4.94
N ASP A 23 16.88 -0.78 -6.15
CA ASP A 23 16.15 -0.57 -7.41
C ASP A 23 15.62 -1.89 -8.04
N GLY A 24 14.95 -2.72 -7.24
CA GLY A 24 14.33 -3.97 -7.66
C GLY A 24 12.79 -3.96 -7.58
N PRO A 25 12.12 -4.87 -8.32
CA PRO A 25 10.70 -5.12 -8.15
C PRO A 25 10.40 -5.59 -6.72
N VAL A 26 9.37 -5.03 -6.10
CA VAL A 26 8.89 -5.46 -4.78
C VAL A 26 7.91 -6.62 -4.90
N ILE A 27 7.93 -7.51 -3.91
CA ILE A 27 6.92 -8.57 -3.79
C ILE A 27 5.64 -7.95 -3.26
N VAL A 28 4.57 -7.99 -4.07
CA VAL A 28 3.23 -7.56 -3.66
C VAL A 28 2.57 -8.70 -2.88
N PRO A 29 2.21 -8.53 -1.59
CA PRO A 29 1.65 -9.62 -0.80
C PRO A 29 0.33 -10.16 -1.36
N ASP A 30 0.08 -11.46 -1.24
CA ASP A 30 -1.19 -12.05 -1.70
C ASP A 30 -2.40 -11.40 -1.02
N ARG A 31 -2.25 -10.98 0.24
CA ARG A 31 -3.35 -10.37 0.99
C ARG A 31 -3.84 -9.07 0.36
N ILE A 32 -2.94 -8.22 -0.13
CA ILE A 32 -3.37 -6.98 -0.78
C ILE A 32 -4.02 -7.26 -2.13
N GLN A 33 -3.58 -8.28 -2.85
CA GLN A 33 -4.20 -8.70 -4.11
C GLN A 33 -5.63 -9.23 -3.86
N GLN A 34 -5.85 -9.98 -2.77
CA GLN A 34 -7.19 -10.42 -2.36
C GLN A 34 -8.07 -9.22 -2.00
N LEU A 35 -7.59 -8.31 -1.16
CA LEU A 35 -8.35 -7.12 -0.76
C LEU A 35 -8.64 -6.19 -1.94
N ALA A 36 -7.74 -6.09 -2.92
CA ALA A 36 -7.95 -5.30 -4.13
C ALA A 36 -9.20 -5.72 -4.93
N THR A 37 -9.67 -6.97 -4.77
CA THR A 37 -10.91 -7.44 -5.41
C THR A 37 -12.18 -6.80 -4.83
N GLU A 38 -12.10 -6.22 -3.62
CA GLU A 38 -13.21 -5.50 -2.99
C GLU A 38 -13.33 -4.05 -3.50
N PHE A 39 -12.37 -3.57 -4.29
CA PHE A 39 -12.27 -2.18 -4.73
C PHE A 39 -12.25 -2.07 -6.26
N PRO A 40 -12.73 -0.95 -6.84
CA PRO A 40 -12.79 -0.77 -8.28
C PRO A 40 -11.42 -0.37 -8.89
N VAL A 41 -10.32 -1.00 -8.47
CA VAL A 41 -8.96 -0.61 -8.90
C VAL A 41 -8.79 -0.78 -10.41
N ALA A 42 -9.10 -1.98 -10.93
CA ALA A 42 -8.98 -2.26 -12.35
C ALA A 42 -9.96 -1.43 -13.20
N GLU A 43 -11.19 -1.25 -12.71
CA GLU A 43 -12.21 -0.45 -13.38
C GLU A 43 -11.78 1.01 -13.53
N ARG A 44 -11.24 1.60 -12.45
CA ARG A 44 -10.79 2.99 -12.46
C ARG A 44 -9.47 3.20 -13.19
N LEU A 45 -8.65 2.16 -13.32
CA LEU A 45 -7.53 2.15 -14.26
C LEU A 45 -7.95 1.86 -15.70
N HIS A 46 -9.25 1.66 -15.95
CA HIS A 46 -9.84 1.31 -17.25
C HIS A 46 -9.26 0.03 -17.87
N ILE A 47 -8.86 -0.92 -17.02
CA ILE A 47 -8.24 -2.19 -17.44
C ILE A 47 -9.34 -3.21 -17.79
N LYS A 48 -9.29 -3.72 -19.02
CA LYS A 48 -10.12 -4.86 -19.46
C LYS A 48 -9.25 -6.11 -19.49
N TRP A 49 -9.34 -6.94 -18.44
CA TRP A 49 -8.46 -8.09 -18.25
C TRP A 49 -8.35 -9.04 -19.44
N ALA A 50 -9.43 -9.24 -20.19
CA ALA A 50 -9.42 -10.08 -21.39
C ALA A 50 -8.41 -9.63 -22.46
N ASN A 51 -8.08 -8.33 -22.50
CA ASN A 51 -7.20 -7.70 -23.49
C ASN A 51 -6.12 -6.83 -22.81
N ALA A 52 -5.80 -7.09 -21.54
CA ALA A 52 -4.87 -6.25 -20.79
C ALA A 52 -3.46 -6.34 -21.38
N SER A 53 -2.86 -5.16 -21.64
CA SER A 53 -1.47 -5.05 -22.05
C SER A 53 -0.51 -5.27 -20.87
N VAL A 54 0.77 -5.45 -21.18
CA VAL A 54 1.82 -5.49 -20.14
C VAL A 54 1.86 -4.19 -19.34
N GLU A 55 1.60 -3.05 -19.99
CA GLU A 55 1.51 -1.75 -19.33
C GLU A 55 0.32 -1.69 -18.36
N ASP A 56 -0.84 -2.23 -18.72
CA ASP A 56 -2.00 -2.32 -17.83
C ASP A 56 -1.69 -3.12 -16.57
N ILE A 57 -1.06 -4.29 -16.75
CA ILE A 57 -0.64 -5.15 -15.65
C ILE A 57 0.38 -4.42 -14.78
N GLY A 58 1.37 -3.76 -15.40
CA GLY A 58 2.40 -2.98 -14.72
C GLY A 58 1.82 -1.84 -13.88
N ARG A 59 0.86 -1.07 -14.42
CA ARG A 59 0.15 -0.01 -13.67
C ARG A 59 -0.64 -0.58 -12.50
N TYR A 60 -1.36 -1.68 -12.71
CA TYR A 60 -2.14 -2.31 -11.65
C TYR A 60 -1.24 -2.80 -10.50
N VAL A 61 -0.22 -3.60 -10.81
CA VAL A 61 0.72 -4.14 -9.81
C VAL A 61 1.54 -3.02 -9.16
N GLY A 62 1.93 -2.02 -9.94
CA GLY A 62 2.54 -0.77 -9.48
C GLY A 62 1.73 -0.08 -8.41
N LEU A 63 0.45 0.12 -8.68
CA LEU A 63 -0.44 0.79 -7.74
C LEU A 63 -0.71 -0.05 -6.49
N LEU A 64 -0.84 -1.38 -6.62
CA LEU A 64 -0.89 -2.25 -5.44
C LEU A 64 0.40 -2.18 -4.61
N SER A 65 1.55 -2.04 -5.24
CA SER A 65 2.82 -1.83 -4.53
C SER A 65 2.80 -0.52 -3.74
N ALA A 66 2.26 0.55 -4.33
CA ALA A 66 2.09 1.84 -3.66
C ALA A 66 1.12 1.75 -2.47
N VAL A 67 -0.02 1.08 -2.63
CA VAL A 67 -0.98 0.85 -1.54
C VAL A 67 -0.32 0.03 -0.41
N ASN A 68 0.47 -0.99 -0.76
CA ASN A 68 1.18 -1.80 0.23
C ASN A 68 2.17 -0.97 1.05
N GLU A 69 2.94 -0.09 0.40
CA GLU A 69 3.87 0.79 1.08
C GLU A 69 3.16 1.75 2.04
N VAL A 70 2.07 2.36 1.59
CA VAL A 70 1.25 3.24 2.44
C VAL A 70 0.66 2.47 3.63
N ALA A 71 0.15 1.25 3.42
CA ALA A 71 -0.39 0.41 4.50
C ALA A 71 0.69 0.05 5.54
N ASN A 72 1.90 -0.31 5.09
CA ASN A 72 3.02 -0.58 5.99
C ASN A 72 3.42 0.66 6.78
N SER A 73 3.46 1.84 6.14
CA SER A 73 3.73 3.10 6.84
C SER A 73 2.66 3.43 7.87
N ILE A 74 1.37 3.24 7.56
CA ILE A 74 0.28 3.39 8.54
C ILE A 74 0.47 2.44 9.73
N ALA A 75 0.84 1.18 9.47
CA ALA A 75 1.09 0.20 10.53
C ALA A 75 2.25 0.62 11.43
N ILE A 76 3.38 1.03 10.84
CA ILE A 76 4.58 1.50 11.57
C ILE A 76 4.25 2.73 12.42
N LYS A 77 3.51 3.69 11.87
CA LYS A 77 3.07 4.90 12.58
C LYS A 77 2.07 4.61 13.71
N ASN A 78 1.47 3.43 13.73
CA ASN A 78 0.64 2.90 14.81
C ASN A 78 1.39 1.84 15.66
N ASP A 79 2.72 1.87 15.67
CA ASP A 79 3.60 0.97 16.46
C ASP A 79 3.42 -0.53 16.16
N ARG A 80 3.01 -0.87 14.93
CA ARG A 80 2.83 -2.25 14.46
C ARG A 80 3.86 -2.61 13.40
N LYS A 81 4.38 -3.84 13.49
CA LYS A 81 5.39 -4.37 12.56
C LYS A 81 4.82 -4.84 11.22
N THR A 82 3.52 -5.09 11.16
CA THR A 82 2.84 -5.66 10.00
C THR A 82 1.51 -4.94 9.79
N ALA A 83 1.19 -4.65 8.53
CA ALA A 83 -0.10 -4.12 8.14
C ALA A 83 -1.23 -5.13 8.41
N SER A 84 -2.35 -4.63 8.93
CA SER A 84 -3.62 -5.35 9.03
C SER A 84 -4.50 -5.05 7.80
N ASP A 85 -5.61 -5.76 7.67
CA ASP A 85 -6.61 -5.48 6.63
C ASP A 85 -7.16 -4.05 6.73
N ASP A 86 -7.28 -3.49 7.93
CA ASP A 86 -7.74 -2.14 8.15
C ASP A 86 -6.72 -1.09 7.64
N ASP A 87 -5.42 -1.39 7.72
CA ASP A 87 -4.39 -0.52 7.12
C ASP A 87 -4.44 -0.55 5.60
N TYR A 88 -4.66 -1.74 5.03
CA TYR A 88 -4.83 -1.87 3.59
C TYR A 88 -6.06 -1.11 3.11
N ARG A 89 -7.20 -1.25 3.81
CA ARG A 89 -8.43 -0.47 3.54
C ARG A 89 -8.17 1.04 3.67
N ALA A 90 -7.45 1.47 4.70
CA ALA A 90 -7.06 2.86 4.87
C ALA A 90 -6.17 3.35 3.72
N ALA A 91 -5.19 2.54 3.29
CA ALA A 91 -4.34 2.85 2.15
C ALA A 91 -5.13 2.91 0.83
N PHE A 92 -6.09 2.02 0.59
CA PHE A 92 -7.02 2.14 -0.54
C PHE A 92 -7.84 3.44 -0.47
N SER A 93 -8.23 3.87 0.73
CA SER A 93 -8.86 5.18 0.94
C SER A 93 -7.97 6.35 0.58
N VAL A 94 -6.69 6.28 0.93
CA VAL A 94 -5.69 7.28 0.59
C VAL A 94 -5.56 7.46 -0.92
N PHE A 95 -5.64 6.37 -1.69
CA PHE A 95 -5.66 6.42 -3.16
C PHE A 95 -7.05 6.67 -3.77
N CYS A 96 -8.02 7.07 -2.94
CA CYS A 96 -9.41 7.34 -3.30
C CYS A 96 -10.21 6.14 -3.83
N PHE A 97 -9.75 4.89 -3.68
CA PHE A 97 -10.50 3.70 -4.08
C PHE A 97 -11.64 3.33 -3.12
N TRP A 98 -11.60 3.84 -1.90
CA TRP A 98 -12.61 3.59 -0.87
C TRP A 98 -12.83 4.81 0.04
N PRO A 99 -14.03 5.02 0.59
CA PRO A 99 -15.31 4.55 0.04
C PRO A 99 -15.55 5.12 -1.36
N VAL A 100 -16.49 4.50 -2.09
CA VAL A 100 -16.86 4.91 -3.44
C VAL A 100 -17.45 6.34 -3.41
N ASN A 101 -17.26 7.11 -4.50
CA ASN A 101 -17.70 8.51 -4.69
C ASN A 101 -16.84 9.60 -4.03
N LYS A 102 -15.66 9.26 -3.52
CA LYS A 102 -14.70 10.27 -3.07
C LYS A 102 -14.17 11.08 -4.26
N PRO A 103 -13.94 12.41 -4.13
CA PRO A 103 -13.27 13.16 -5.17
C PRO A 103 -11.92 12.51 -5.54
N PRO A 104 -11.60 12.41 -6.84
CA PRO A 104 -10.44 11.66 -7.32
C PRO A 104 -9.11 12.43 -7.13
N LEU A 105 -8.88 12.99 -5.94
CA LEU A 105 -7.74 13.87 -5.65
C LEU A 105 -6.37 13.17 -5.77
N ALA A 106 -6.33 11.86 -5.53
CA ALA A 106 -5.13 11.05 -5.68
C ALA A 106 -4.95 10.48 -7.10
N GLU A 107 -6.00 10.47 -7.92
CA GLU A 107 -6.01 9.84 -9.26
C GLU A 107 -4.96 10.40 -10.22
N PRO A 108 -4.74 11.74 -10.30
CA PRO A 108 -3.67 12.31 -11.13
C PRO A 108 -2.26 11.79 -10.82
N TYR A 109 -2.05 11.24 -9.63
CA TYR A 109 -0.75 10.76 -9.14
C TYR A 109 -0.57 9.25 -9.28
N TRP A 110 -1.59 8.50 -9.72
CA TRP A 110 -1.52 7.03 -9.77
C TRP A 110 -0.42 6.51 -10.70
N ASN A 111 -0.18 7.17 -11.83
CA ASN A 111 0.91 6.78 -12.74
C ASN A 111 2.27 6.94 -12.07
N ASP A 112 2.48 8.02 -11.32
CA ASP A 112 3.72 8.26 -10.60
C ASP A 112 3.88 7.29 -9.43
N ALA A 113 2.81 7.04 -8.69
CA ALA A 113 2.79 6.06 -7.60
C ALA A 113 3.04 4.63 -8.12
N SER A 114 2.62 4.30 -9.34
CA SER A 114 2.81 2.96 -9.92
C SER A 114 4.29 2.58 -10.10
N ALA A 115 5.19 3.57 -10.15
CA ALA A 115 6.62 3.30 -10.16
C ALA A 115 7.12 2.62 -8.86
N ALA A 116 6.33 2.64 -7.77
CA ALA A 116 6.66 1.99 -6.50
C ALA A 116 7.01 0.51 -6.63
N PHE A 117 6.50 -0.18 -7.66
CA PHE A 117 6.87 -1.56 -7.90
C PHE A 117 8.39 -1.72 -8.08
N GLY A 118 9.02 -0.90 -8.93
CA GLY A 118 10.44 -1.02 -9.26
C GLY A 118 11.35 0.08 -8.71
N ASN A 119 10.82 1.09 -8.03
CA ASN A 119 11.58 2.27 -7.61
C ASN A 119 11.53 2.45 -6.08
N GLU A 120 12.68 2.31 -5.42
CA GLU A 120 12.81 2.50 -3.96
C GLU A 120 12.51 3.90 -3.51
N LYS A 121 12.94 4.91 -4.27
CA LYS A 121 12.74 6.32 -3.91
C LYS A 121 11.27 6.67 -3.89
N VAL A 122 10.50 6.12 -4.83
CA VAL A 122 9.04 6.27 -4.86
C VAL A 122 8.42 5.59 -3.64
N ARG A 123 8.85 4.38 -3.28
CA ARG A 123 8.40 3.71 -2.05
C ARG A 123 8.73 4.52 -0.80
N ALA A 124 9.97 4.97 -0.65
CA ALA A 124 10.40 5.78 0.48
C ALA A 124 9.62 7.11 0.57
N ALA A 125 9.38 7.78 -0.56
CA ALA A 125 8.55 8.97 -0.61
C ALA A 125 7.12 8.66 -0.13
N LEU A 126 6.45 7.66 -0.69
CA LEU A 126 5.11 7.23 -0.26
C LEU A 126 5.05 6.91 1.24
N GLY A 127 6.02 6.14 1.74
CA GLY A 127 6.09 5.75 3.14
C GLY A 127 6.24 6.97 4.07
N SER A 128 7.03 7.97 3.67
CA SER A 128 7.22 9.20 4.46
C SER A 128 6.02 10.15 4.41
N SER A 129 5.24 10.13 3.32
CA SER A 129 4.20 11.11 3.00
C SER A 129 2.84 10.83 3.65
N VAL A 130 2.68 9.74 4.39
CA VAL A 130 1.41 9.37 5.02
C VAL A 130 1.05 10.37 6.14
N GLY A 131 -0.08 11.05 5.96
CA GLY A 131 -0.60 12.06 6.88
C GLY A 131 -1.44 11.50 8.05
N PRO A 132 -1.75 12.35 9.05
CA PRO A 132 -2.40 11.91 10.28
C PRO A 132 -3.81 11.33 10.08
N LEU A 133 -4.58 11.80 9.09
CA LEU A 133 -5.92 11.28 8.84
C LEU A 133 -5.88 9.84 8.31
N ALA A 134 -4.89 9.51 7.48
CA ALA A 134 -4.67 8.15 7.02
C ALA A 134 -4.24 7.22 8.16
N VAL A 135 -3.38 7.71 9.06
CA VAL A 135 -2.89 6.96 10.23
C VAL A 135 -4.02 6.62 11.21
N ALA A 136 -4.98 7.52 11.39
CA ALA A 136 -6.11 7.34 12.31
C ALA A 136 -7.25 6.48 11.73
N LEU A 137 -7.31 6.31 10.41
CA LEU A 137 -8.43 5.63 9.76
C LEU A 137 -8.63 4.16 10.16
N PRO A 138 -7.58 3.33 10.36
CA PRO A 138 -7.76 1.93 10.74
C PRO A 138 -8.61 1.72 12.01
N SER A 139 -8.46 2.55 13.04
CA SER A 139 -9.30 2.43 14.25
C SER A 139 -10.77 2.73 13.94
N MET A 140 -11.03 3.71 13.06
CA MET A 140 -12.39 4.06 12.65
C MET A 140 -13.03 2.98 11.77
N ILE A 141 -12.24 2.23 11.01
CA ILE A 141 -12.72 1.08 10.23
C ILE A 141 -13.22 0.00 11.19
N LYS A 142 -12.41 -0.33 12.19
CA LYS A 142 -12.76 -1.29 13.24
C LYS A 142 -14.04 -0.90 13.99
N ASP A 143 -14.22 0.40 14.23
CA ASP A 143 -15.40 0.94 14.92
C ASP A 143 -16.61 1.16 13.97
N GLY A 144 -16.47 0.86 12.67
CA GLY A 144 -17.54 0.99 11.67
C GLY A 144 -17.87 2.42 11.24
N THR A 145 -17.04 3.40 11.59
CA THR A 145 -17.28 4.85 11.35
C THR A 145 -16.48 5.43 10.18
N ALA A 146 -15.52 4.68 9.65
CA ALA A 146 -14.56 5.17 8.66
C ALA A 146 -15.18 5.71 7.35
N SER A 147 -16.21 5.06 6.79
CA SER A 147 -16.83 5.55 5.54
C SER A 147 -17.37 6.97 5.69
N ASP A 148 -18.02 7.25 6.83
CA ASP A 148 -18.57 8.57 7.13
C ASP A 148 -17.46 9.59 7.38
N GLU A 149 -16.39 9.20 8.07
CA GLU A 149 -15.21 10.05 8.25
C GLU A 149 -14.62 10.48 6.90
N VAL A 150 -14.41 9.52 5.99
CA VAL A 150 -13.77 9.79 4.71
C VAL A 150 -14.68 10.61 3.78
N LEU A 151 -15.99 10.35 3.77
CA LEU A 151 -16.91 11.08 2.90
C LEU A 151 -17.25 12.47 3.42
N LYS A 152 -17.35 12.66 4.73
CA LYS A 152 -17.89 13.90 5.31
C LYS A 152 -16.82 14.80 5.91
N LYS A 153 -15.70 14.25 6.40
CA LYS A 153 -14.73 15.01 7.20
C LYS A 153 -13.35 15.10 6.58
N TRP A 154 -12.95 14.13 5.77
CA TRP A 154 -11.69 14.25 5.06
C TRP A 154 -11.71 15.44 4.08
N PRO A 155 -10.55 16.06 3.83
CA PRO A 155 -10.42 17.15 2.87
C PRO A 155 -10.98 16.79 1.50
N GLN A 156 -11.76 17.72 0.93
CA GLN A 156 -12.34 17.61 -0.41
C GLN A 156 -11.60 18.46 -1.45
N ASN A 157 -10.63 19.26 -1.03
CA ASN A 157 -9.74 20.02 -1.90
C ASN A 157 -8.32 19.44 -1.87
N GLN A 158 -7.58 19.62 -2.97
CA GLN A 158 -6.26 19.03 -3.16
C GLN A 158 -5.25 19.48 -2.09
N ALA A 159 -5.16 20.77 -1.77
CA ALA A 159 -4.12 21.30 -0.88
C ALA A 159 -4.19 20.68 0.52
N GLU A 160 -5.39 20.63 1.10
CA GLU A 160 -5.59 20.00 2.41
C GLU A 160 -5.47 18.48 2.34
N TYR A 161 -5.86 17.86 1.23
CA TYR A 161 -5.67 16.42 1.02
C TYR A 161 -4.20 16.03 1.05
N MET A 162 -3.36 16.79 0.33
CA MET A 162 -1.92 16.56 0.29
C MET A 162 -1.25 16.79 1.64
N LYS A 163 -1.81 17.68 2.45
CA LYS A 163 -1.30 17.99 3.79
C LYS A 163 -1.69 16.96 4.86
N TYR A 164 -2.95 16.54 4.88
CA TYR A 164 -3.50 15.80 6.02
C TYR A 164 -3.75 14.31 5.75
N VAL A 165 -3.86 13.91 4.47
CA VAL A 165 -4.10 12.52 4.07
C VAL A 165 -2.82 11.89 3.54
N ILE A 166 -2.26 12.41 2.45
CA ILE A 166 -1.01 11.93 1.87
C ILE A 166 -0.36 12.98 0.97
N ASP A 167 0.92 13.28 1.16
CA ASP A 167 1.66 14.17 0.26
C ASP A 167 2.12 13.42 -1.01
N LEU A 168 1.28 13.37 -2.03
CA LEU A 168 1.64 12.77 -3.32
C LEU A 168 2.43 13.71 -4.23
N GLU A 169 2.54 15.01 -3.89
CA GLU A 169 3.36 15.94 -4.66
C GLU A 169 4.86 15.66 -4.47
N SER A 170 5.24 15.08 -3.33
CA SER A 170 6.57 14.56 -3.05
C SER A 170 7.09 13.58 -4.13
N LEU A 171 6.20 12.87 -4.84
CA LEU A 171 6.58 11.90 -5.87
C LEU A 171 7.27 12.54 -7.08
N LYS A 172 7.04 13.84 -7.34
CA LYS A 172 7.68 14.58 -8.44
C LYS A 172 9.20 14.60 -8.31
N ASN A 173 9.71 14.52 -7.08
CA ASN A 173 11.14 14.56 -6.77
C ASN A 173 11.76 13.16 -6.61
N ALA A 174 10.95 12.09 -6.70
CA ALA A 174 11.35 10.72 -6.46
C ALA A 174 11.73 9.94 -7.74
N LYS A 175 11.79 10.64 -8.88
CA LYS A 175 12.10 10.07 -10.20
C LYS A 175 13.59 10.14 -10.53
#